data_AF-A0A251VNY7-F1
#
_entry.id   AF-A0A251VNY7-F1
#
_cell.length_a   1.000
_cell.length_b   1.000
_cell.length_c   1.000
_cell.angle_alpha   90.00
_cell.angle_beta   90.00
_cell.angle_gamma   90.00
#
_symmetry.space_group_name_H-M   'P 1'
#
loop_
_entity.id
_entity.type
_entity.pdbx_description
1 polymer ?
#
loop_
_entity_poly.entity_id
_entity_poly.type
_entity_poly.pdbx_seq_one_letter_code
_entity_poly.pdbx_strand_id
1 'polypeptide(L)'
;MTNPENTPCQNFHRFFDCWLDELDSNLQQLASAANHHEYNGDEEDEDLHMLINNSIGQYEKYYKVKSEAAKEDVISMFSPKWLSSLEDAFLWIAGWRPTTAIHLLYSKSGIQFEASPADLSIFKAGDLGHLSSNQISRVDKLQQKTIRAEKNICDRMATLQESAADTSMVDLSNVISEMMRKENDDGGDDNDRRVERALEPKKDEWEKVLNMADSLRMETLKSVIEILTPIQAVYFLIAAAELHLRLHDWGLKKDAEYIN
;
A
#
# COMPACT_ATOMS: atom_id res chain seq x y z
N MET A 1 -19.57 -24.56 13.72
CA MET A 1 -19.44 -24.61 12.25
C MET A 1 -19.58 -23.18 11.75
N THR A 2 -18.44 -22.51 11.55
CA THR A 2 -18.37 -21.21 10.89
C THR A 2 -18.77 -21.39 9.42
N ASN A 3 -19.60 -20.49 8.89
CA ASN A 3 -19.97 -20.51 7.48
C ASN A 3 -18.68 -20.35 6.65
N PRO A 4 -18.34 -21.24 5.70
CA PRO A 4 -17.07 -21.18 4.95
C PRO A 4 -16.92 -19.94 4.04
N GLU A 5 -17.95 -19.08 3.98
CA GLU A 5 -17.99 -17.86 3.18
C GLU A 5 -17.51 -16.58 3.90
N ASN A 6 -17.07 -16.66 5.16
CA ASN A 6 -16.80 -15.46 5.97
C ASN A 6 -15.44 -15.50 6.70
N THR A 7 -14.39 -15.97 6.02
CA THR A 7 -13.02 -15.86 6.58
C THR A 7 -12.56 -14.39 6.61
N PRO A 8 -11.68 -13.99 7.55
CA PRO A 8 -11.12 -12.63 7.59
C PRO A 8 -10.51 -12.20 6.25
N CYS A 9 -9.78 -13.12 5.62
CA CYS A 9 -9.19 -12.94 4.28
C CYS A 9 -10.25 -12.64 3.20
N GLN A 10 -11.37 -13.37 3.16
CA GLN A 10 -12.46 -13.12 2.21
C GLN A 10 -13.17 -11.78 2.49
N ASN A 11 -13.34 -11.43 3.77
CA ASN A 11 -13.94 -10.15 4.15
C ASN A 11 -13.08 -8.97 3.68
N PHE A 12 -11.76 -9.07 3.86
CA PHE A 12 -10.83 -8.05 3.38
C PHE A 12 -10.78 -7.98 1.86
N HIS A 13 -10.81 -9.13 1.16
CA HIS A 13 -10.90 -9.17 -0.30
C HIS A 13 -12.12 -8.40 -0.82
N ARG A 14 -13.32 -8.72 -0.31
CA ARG A 14 -14.54 -8.00 -0.71
C ARG A 14 -14.45 -6.50 -0.40
N PHE A 15 -13.84 -6.14 0.72
CA PHE A 15 -13.58 -4.74 1.05
C PHE A 15 -12.62 -4.09 0.05
N PHE A 16 -11.55 -4.78 -0.34
CA PHE A 16 -10.58 -4.30 -1.32
C PHE A 16 -11.23 -4.03 -2.68
N ASP A 17 -12.09 -4.93 -3.15
CA ASP A 17 -12.83 -4.74 -4.41
C ASP A 17 -13.71 -3.48 -4.35
N CYS A 18 -14.51 -3.33 -3.28
CA CYS A 18 -15.31 -2.12 -3.08
C CYS A 18 -14.45 -0.86 -2.95
N TRP A 19 -13.27 -0.97 -2.34
CA TRP A 19 -12.34 0.15 -2.21
C TRP A 19 -11.73 0.55 -3.56
N LEU A 20 -11.47 -0.39 -4.47
CA LEU A 20 -11.05 -0.09 -5.84
C LEU A 20 -12.13 0.65 -6.63
N ASP A 21 -13.40 0.24 -6.49
CA ASP A 21 -14.53 0.96 -7.08
C ASP A 21 -14.65 2.40 -6.51
N GLU A 22 -14.47 2.56 -5.20
CA GLU A 22 -14.42 3.87 -4.54
C GLU A 22 -13.24 4.73 -5.03
N LEU A 23 -12.09 4.11 -5.30
CA LEU A 23 -10.89 4.77 -5.83
C LEU A 23 -11.09 5.26 -7.28
N ASP A 24 -11.71 4.45 -8.14
CA ASP A 24 -12.02 4.86 -9.52
C ASP A 24 -13.04 5.99 -9.54
N SER A 25 -14.10 5.91 -8.73
CA SER A 25 -15.07 7.01 -8.58
C SER A 25 -14.41 8.32 -8.12
N ASN A 26 -13.52 8.24 -7.13
CA ASN A 26 -12.76 9.39 -6.65
C ASN A 26 -11.79 9.93 -7.72
N LEU A 27 -11.15 9.05 -8.50
CA LEU A 27 -10.33 9.44 -9.66
C LEU A 27 -11.15 10.25 -10.68
N GLN A 28 -12.38 9.82 -11.01
CA GLN A 28 -13.24 10.58 -11.93
C GLN A 28 -13.57 11.97 -11.39
N GLN A 29 -13.83 12.10 -10.08
CA GLN A 29 -14.10 13.40 -9.44
C GLN A 29 -12.88 14.32 -9.48
N LEU A 30 -11.71 13.80 -9.11
CA LEU A 30 -10.44 14.55 -9.17
C LEU A 30 -10.13 15.00 -10.60
N ALA A 31 -10.27 14.11 -11.58
CA ALA A 31 -10.03 14.42 -12.99
C ALA A 31 -11.01 15.47 -13.52
N SER A 32 -12.29 15.38 -13.14
CA SER A 32 -13.29 16.41 -13.49
C SER A 32 -12.90 17.77 -12.91
N ALA A 33 -12.52 17.83 -11.63
CA ALA A 33 -12.09 19.07 -10.98
C ALA A 33 -10.85 19.67 -11.65
N ALA A 34 -9.82 18.85 -11.92
CA ALA A 34 -8.61 19.28 -12.60
C ALA A 34 -8.87 19.82 -14.03
N ASN A 35 -9.89 19.27 -14.72
CA ASN A 35 -10.26 19.71 -16.05
C ASN A 35 -10.97 21.07 -16.06
N HIS A 36 -11.83 21.33 -15.07
CA HIS A 36 -12.63 22.56 -14.95
C HIS A 36 -11.93 23.67 -14.15
N HIS A 37 -10.76 23.40 -13.60
CA HIS A 37 -9.97 24.38 -12.87
C HIS A 37 -9.49 25.52 -13.80
N GLU A 38 -10.17 26.66 -13.72
CA GLU A 38 -9.77 27.95 -14.27
C GLU A 38 -9.52 28.86 -13.08
N TYR A 39 -8.29 29.31 -12.81
CA TYR A 39 -7.95 30.06 -11.60
C TYR A 39 -8.90 31.25 -11.35
N ASN A 40 -9.88 31.11 -10.45
CA ASN A 40 -10.91 32.13 -10.19
C ASN A 40 -10.89 32.72 -8.76
N GLY A 41 -9.97 32.29 -7.88
CA GLY A 41 -9.78 32.88 -6.54
C GLY A 41 -9.92 31.87 -5.39
N ASP A 42 -10.23 32.37 -4.18
CA ASP A 42 -10.18 31.59 -2.92
C ASP A 42 -11.26 30.50 -2.79
N GLU A 43 -12.41 30.59 -3.48
CA GLU A 43 -13.52 29.61 -3.39
C GLU A 43 -13.18 28.26 -4.06
N GLU A 44 -12.42 28.25 -5.15
CA GLU A 44 -12.03 27.00 -5.83
C GLU A 44 -11.01 26.19 -5.02
N ASP A 45 -10.21 26.85 -4.18
CA ASP A 45 -9.23 26.17 -3.33
C ASP A 45 -9.93 25.33 -2.24
N GLU A 46 -11.10 25.79 -1.75
CA GLU A 46 -11.92 25.02 -0.80
C GLU A 46 -12.44 23.70 -1.39
N ASP A 47 -12.92 23.72 -2.65
CA ASP A 47 -13.38 22.52 -3.35
C ASP A 47 -12.25 21.51 -3.59
N LEU A 48 -11.05 22.00 -4.00
CA LEU A 48 -9.88 21.14 -4.14
C LEU A 48 -9.46 20.53 -2.80
N HIS A 49 -9.46 21.32 -1.72
CA HIS A 49 -9.17 20.84 -0.38
C HIS A 49 -10.17 19.76 0.07
N MET A 50 -11.46 19.90 -0.25
CA MET A 50 -12.47 18.89 0.04
C MET A 50 -12.16 17.56 -0.67
N LEU A 51 -11.82 17.61 -1.95
CA LEU A 51 -11.47 16.41 -2.74
C LEU A 51 -10.18 15.75 -2.24
N ILE A 52 -9.16 16.55 -1.89
CA ILE A 52 -7.92 16.05 -1.30
C ILE A 52 -8.21 15.35 0.03
N ASN A 53 -9.00 15.97 0.91
CA ASN A 53 -9.35 15.39 2.21
C ASN A 53 -10.19 14.11 2.05
N ASN A 54 -11.12 14.07 1.09
CA ASN A 54 -11.87 12.85 0.76
C ASN A 54 -10.94 11.72 0.31
N SER A 55 -9.99 12.02 -0.57
CA SER A 55 -8.99 11.07 -1.05
C SER A 55 -8.12 10.53 0.10
N ILE A 56 -7.63 11.41 0.98
CA ILE A 56 -6.87 11.03 2.17
C ILE A 56 -7.73 10.12 3.07
N GLY A 57 -8.99 10.49 3.31
CA GLY A 57 -9.93 9.70 4.11
C GLY A 57 -10.18 8.30 3.56
N GLN A 58 -10.22 8.13 2.23
CA GLN A 58 -10.32 6.81 1.60
C GLN A 58 -9.10 5.93 1.89
N TYR A 59 -7.88 6.49 1.81
CA TYR A 59 -6.67 5.74 2.18
C TYR A 59 -6.60 5.44 3.68
N GLU A 60 -7.02 6.37 4.55
CA GLU A 60 -7.11 6.13 5.99
C GLU A 60 -8.07 4.99 6.33
N LYS A 61 -9.25 4.99 5.70
CA LYS A 61 -10.24 3.90 5.81
C LYS A 61 -9.61 2.57 5.40
N TYR A 62 -8.89 2.54 4.28
CA TYR A 62 -8.19 1.34 3.81
C TYR A 62 -7.22 0.78 4.86
N TYR A 63 -6.28 1.58 5.37
CA TYR A 63 -5.30 1.08 6.33
C TYR A 63 -5.91 0.76 7.69
N LYS A 64 -7.00 1.44 8.08
CA LYS A 64 -7.75 1.07 9.28
C LYS A 64 -8.35 -0.33 9.17
N VAL A 65 -9.09 -0.59 8.09
CA VAL A 65 -9.72 -1.91 7.86
C VAL A 65 -8.65 -2.99 7.69
N LYS A 66 -7.54 -2.67 7.02
CA LYS A 66 -6.39 -3.59 6.87
C LYS A 66 -5.75 -3.93 8.22
N SER A 67 -5.56 -2.95 9.10
CA SER A 67 -5.03 -3.18 10.45
C SER A 67 -5.98 -4.04 11.29
N GLU A 68 -7.29 -3.84 11.17
CA GLU A 68 -8.30 -4.69 11.82
C GLU A 68 -8.25 -6.13 11.29
N ALA A 69 -8.15 -6.33 9.97
CA ALA A 69 -8.01 -7.66 9.37
C ALA A 69 -6.68 -8.34 9.74
N ALA A 70 -5.59 -7.58 9.88
CA ALA A 70 -4.30 -8.10 10.29
C ALA A 70 -4.27 -8.65 11.72
N LYS A 71 -5.08 -8.09 12.62
CA LYS A 71 -5.23 -8.63 14.00
C LYS A 71 -5.92 -9.99 14.02
N GLU A 72 -6.73 -10.28 13.00
CA GLU A 72 -7.40 -11.58 12.86
C GLU A 72 -6.50 -12.59 12.14
N ASP A 73 -5.85 -12.18 11.05
CA ASP A 73 -4.92 -13.01 10.27
C ASP A 73 -3.87 -12.16 9.55
N VAL A 74 -2.76 -11.89 10.23
CA VAL A 74 -1.65 -11.13 9.67
C VAL A 74 -0.99 -11.82 8.48
N ILE A 75 -0.95 -13.16 8.47
CA ILE A 75 -0.28 -13.94 7.41
C ILE A 75 -0.99 -13.70 6.08
N SER A 76 -2.32 -13.61 6.09
CA SER A 76 -3.11 -13.30 4.89
C SER A 76 -2.76 -11.95 4.25
N MET A 77 -2.26 -10.97 5.03
CA MET A 77 -1.82 -9.68 4.49
C MET A 77 -0.49 -9.79 3.73
N PHE A 78 0.35 -10.76 4.09
CA PHE A 78 1.65 -11.02 3.44
C PHE A 78 1.58 -12.05 2.31
N SER A 79 0.45 -12.74 2.17
CA SER A 79 0.14 -13.60 1.03
C SER A 79 -1.28 -13.29 0.53
N PRO A 80 -1.48 -12.09 -0.04
CA PRO A 80 -2.81 -11.61 -0.42
C PRO A 80 -3.38 -12.41 -1.58
N LYS A 81 -4.59 -12.95 -1.41
CA LYS A 81 -5.31 -13.69 -2.46
C LYS A 81 -6.13 -12.81 -3.41
N TRP A 82 -6.22 -11.52 -3.09
CA TRP A 82 -6.99 -10.52 -3.82
C TRP A 82 -6.12 -9.68 -4.77
N LEU A 83 -4.80 -9.91 -4.79
CA LEU A 83 -3.88 -9.25 -5.71
C LEU A 83 -3.47 -10.22 -6.81
N SER A 84 -3.23 -9.68 -8.00
CA SER A 84 -2.63 -10.41 -9.11
C SER A 84 -1.16 -10.75 -8.85
N SER A 85 -0.60 -11.70 -9.61
CA SER A 85 0.82 -12.05 -9.53
C SER A 85 1.74 -10.85 -9.84
N LEU A 86 1.29 -9.93 -10.69
CA LEU A 86 2.00 -8.71 -11.02
C LEU A 86 2.05 -7.74 -9.84
N GLU A 87 0.92 -7.52 -9.18
CA GLU A 87 0.84 -6.67 -7.98
C GLU A 87 1.68 -7.26 -6.85
N ASP A 88 1.57 -8.57 -6.61
CA ASP A 88 2.33 -9.29 -5.59
C ASP A 88 3.85 -9.11 -5.77
N ALA A 89 4.33 -9.17 -7.02
CA ALA A 89 5.74 -8.98 -7.36
C ALA A 89 6.29 -7.57 -7.03
N PHE A 90 5.42 -6.56 -6.89
CA PHE A 90 5.81 -5.19 -6.52
C PHE A 90 5.58 -4.85 -5.05
N LEU A 91 5.09 -5.80 -4.24
CA LEU A 91 4.89 -5.56 -2.81
C LEU A 91 6.21 -5.41 -2.07
N TRP A 92 6.21 -4.45 -1.16
CA TRP A 92 7.20 -4.26 -0.11
C TRP A 92 6.48 -4.32 1.23
N ILE A 93 6.55 -5.43 1.96
CA ILE A 93 5.87 -5.56 3.28
C ILE A 93 4.35 -5.30 3.14
N ALA A 94 3.67 -6.25 2.49
CA ALA A 94 2.21 -6.29 2.33
C ALA A 94 1.58 -5.02 1.73
N GLY A 95 2.29 -4.29 0.88
CA GLY A 95 1.79 -3.08 0.20
C GLY A 95 2.89 -2.41 -0.62
N TRP A 96 2.62 -1.25 -1.22
CA TRP A 96 3.64 -0.52 -2.00
C TRP A 96 4.76 0.06 -1.12
N ARG A 97 5.92 0.34 -1.70
CA ARG A 97 7.06 0.90 -0.97
C ARG A 97 6.95 2.43 -0.85
N PRO A 98 6.97 3.06 0.35
CA PRO A 98 6.72 4.50 0.55
C PRO A 98 7.44 5.47 -0.41
N THR A 99 8.71 5.20 -0.75
CA THR A 99 9.49 5.97 -1.71
C THR A 99 8.90 6.00 -3.13
N THR A 100 8.04 5.06 -3.51
CA THR A 100 7.39 5.05 -4.83
C THR A 100 6.43 6.22 -5.01
N ALA A 101 5.82 6.74 -3.95
CA ALA A 101 5.01 7.97 -4.02
C ALA A 101 5.87 9.16 -4.46
N ILE A 102 7.10 9.25 -3.96
CA ILE A 102 8.05 10.31 -4.31
C ILE A 102 8.58 10.12 -5.73
N HIS A 103 8.89 8.87 -6.11
CA HIS A 103 9.29 8.57 -7.49
C HIS A 103 8.18 8.88 -8.48
N LEU A 104 6.92 8.56 -8.15
CA LEU A 104 5.76 8.89 -8.96
C LEU A 104 5.65 10.40 -9.18
N LEU A 105 5.80 11.20 -8.10
CA LEU A 105 5.81 12.65 -8.19
C LEU A 105 6.89 13.13 -9.17
N TYR A 106 8.14 12.69 -9.00
CA TYR A 106 9.23 13.11 -9.88
C TYR A 106 9.05 12.65 -11.33
N SER A 107 8.62 11.41 -11.55
CA SER A 107 8.38 10.89 -12.90
C SER A 107 7.26 11.65 -13.61
N LYS A 108 6.13 11.90 -12.93
CA LYS A 108 5.01 12.67 -13.51
C LYS A 108 5.40 14.12 -13.77
N SER A 109 6.13 14.75 -12.84
CA SER A 109 6.64 16.11 -13.01
C SER A 109 7.59 16.20 -14.22
N GLY A 110 8.51 15.24 -14.37
CA GLY A 110 9.44 15.20 -15.50
C GLY A 110 8.73 15.02 -16.85
N ILE A 111 7.77 14.10 -16.93
CA ILE A 111 6.97 13.88 -18.15
C ILE A 111 6.20 15.15 -18.55
N GLN A 112 5.57 15.83 -17.59
CA GLN A 112 4.82 17.06 -17.86
C GLN A 112 5.73 18.23 -18.24
N PHE A 113 6.89 18.34 -17.59
CA PHE A 113 7.90 19.34 -17.92
C PHE A 113 8.43 19.17 -19.37
N GLU A 114 8.75 17.93 -19.78
CA GLU A 114 9.24 17.63 -21.14
C GLU A 114 8.17 17.79 -22.22
N ALA A 115 6.91 17.51 -21.89
CA ALA A 115 5.78 17.68 -22.82
C ALA A 115 5.46 19.16 -23.11
N SER A 116 6.02 20.10 -22.34
CA SER A 116 5.80 21.54 -22.51
C SER A 116 6.72 22.12 -23.59
N PRO A 117 6.22 22.56 -24.75
CA PRO A 117 7.03 23.28 -25.73
C PRO A 117 7.49 24.63 -25.14
N ALA A 118 8.77 24.95 -25.30
CA ALA A 118 9.46 26.09 -24.68
C ALA A 118 8.88 27.51 -24.94
N ASP A 119 7.78 27.63 -25.70
CA ASP A 119 7.26 28.90 -26.22
C ASP A 119 5.75 29.12 -26.00
N LEU A 120 5.08 28.27 -25.20
CA LEU A 120 3.65 28.42 -24.88
C LEU A 120 3.41 28.35 -23.38
N SER A 121 3.53 29.49 -22.71
CA SER A 121 3.10 29.78 -21.32
C SER A 121 1.58 29.61 -21.09
N ILE A 122 0.89 28.83 -21.94
CA ILE A 122 -0.57 28.74 -22.07
C ILE A 122 -1.12 27.43 -21.47
N PHE A 123 -0.28 26.43 -21.18
CA PHE A 123 -0.75 25.20 -20.53
C PHE A 123 -0.81 25.37 -19.01
N LYS A 124 -2.07 25.37 -18.51
CA LYS A 124 -2.54 25.38 -17.11
C LYS A 124 -1.46 25.64 -16.05
N ALA A 125 -1.26 26.91 -15.69
CA ALA A 125 -0.48 27.29 -14.52
C ALA A 125 -0.99 26.53 -13.28
N GLY A 126 -0.26 25.51 -12.82
CA GLY A 126 -0.62 24.71 -11.65
C GLY A 126 -0.46 23.18 -11.77
N ASP A 127 0.03 22.64 -12.88
CA ASP A 127 0.32 21.20 -12.98
C ASP A 127 1.63 20.78 -12.24
N LEU A 128 1.96 19.48 -12.26
CA LEU A 128 3.17 18.95 -11.61
C LEU A 128 4.44 19.27 -12.41
N GLY A 129 4.35 19.77 -13.65
CA GLY A 129 5.51 20.17 -14.44
C GLY A 129 6.29 21.35 -13.84
N HIS A 130 5.67 22.09 -12.92
CA HIS A 130 6.21 23.32 -12.34
C HIS A 130 6.37 23.25 -10.81
N LEU A 131 7.12 22.27 -10.30
CA LEU A 131 7.54 22.25 -8.90
C LEU A 131 8.55 23.38 -8.61
N SER A 132 8.27 24.19 -7.59
CA SER A 132 9.20 25.23 -7.15
C SER A 132 10.46 24.66 -6.50
N SER A 133 11.56 25.42 -6.51
CA SER A 133 12.82 24.99 -5.86
C SER A 133 12.64 24.69 -4.36
N ASN A 134 11.73 25.39 -3.68
CA ASN A 134 11.39 25.11 -2.28
C ASN A 134 10.66 23.76 -2.15
N GLN A 135 9.72 23.45 -3.03
CA GLN A 135 9.03 22.17 -3.05
C GLN A 135 10.00 21.02 -3.30
N ILE A 136 10.86 21.13 -4.32
CA ILE A 136 11.89 20.14 -4.63
C ILE A 136 12.78 19.88 -3.40
N SER A 137 13.29 20.96 -2.77
CA SER A 137 14.12 20.81 -1.56
C SER A 137 13.39 20.12 -0.40
N ARG A 138 12.08 20.37 -0.23
CA ARG A 138 11.26 19.70 0.79
C ARG A 138 11.02 18.23 0.44
N VAL A 139 10.76 17.91 -0.83
CA VAL A 139 10.59 16.53 -1.30
C VAL A 139 11.88 15.74 -1.14
N ASP A 140 13.05 16.31 -1.43
CA ASP A 140 14.35 15.66 -1.23
C ASP A 140 14.59 15.31 0.25
N LYS A 141 14.26 16.23 1.17
CA LYS A 141 14.35 15.97 2.61
C LYS A 141 13.38 14.88 3.04
N LEU A 142 12.15 14.89 2.51
CA LEU A 142 11.17 13.85 2.74
C LEU A 142 11.69 12.49 2.26
N GLN A 143 12.25 12.42 1.04
CA GLN A 143 12.81 11.20 0.48
C GLN A 143 13.90 10.61 1.36
N GLN A 144 14.84 11.44 1.83
CA GLN A 144 15.88 10.99 2.75
C GLN A 144 15.32 10.46 4.08
N LYS A 145 14.28 11.11 4.63
CA LYS A 145 13.61 10.63 5.85
C LYS A 145 12.92 9.29 5.60
N THR A 146 12.16 9.18 4.52
CA THR A 146 11.42 7.96 4.15
C THR A 146 12.38 6.80 3.90
N ILE A 147 13.49 6.99 3.18
CA ILE A 147 14.50 5.93 2.94
C ILE A 147 15.09 5.41 4.26
N ARG A 148 15.38 6.29 5.23
CA ARG A 148 15.90 5.87 6.54
C ARG A 148 14.86 5.05 7.32
N ALA A 149 13.60 5.47 7.30
CA ALA A 149 12.51 4.74 7.95
C ALA A 149 12.26 3.38 7.27
N GLU A 150 12.23 3.34 5.94
CA GLU A 150 12.13 2.08 5.18
C GLU A 150 13.25 1.11 5.54
N LYS A 151 14.50 1.59 5.62
CA LYS A 151 15.64 0.75 6.01
C LYS A 151 15.42 0.13 7.40
N ASN A 152 14.99 0.93 8.37
CA ASN A 152 14.71 0.43 9.71
C ASN A 152 13.63 -0.66 9.72
N ILE A 153 12.56 -0.48 8.94
CA ILE A 153 11.48 -1.47 8.83
C ILE A 153 11.98 -2.74 8.11
N CYS A 154 12.78 -2.60 7.04
CA CYS A 154 13.41 -3.73 6.34
C CYS A 154 14.31 -4.54 7.28
N ASP A 155 15.10 -3.89 8.13
CA ASP A 155 15.99 -4.56 9.08
C ASP A 155 15.16 -5.40 10.08
N ARG A 156 14.02 -4.88 10.56
CA ARG A 156 13.10 -5.63 11.44
C ARG A 156 12.44 -6.81 10.71
N MET A 157 12.00 -6.59 9.47
CA MET A 157 11.43 -7.64 8.63
C MET A 157 12.43 -8.76 8.38
N ALA A 158 13.70 -8.44 8.16
CA ALA A 158 14.77 -9.44 7.99
C ALA A 158 14.94 -10.30 9.26
N THR A 159 15.01 -9.68 10.45
CA THR A 159 15.05 -10.41 11.73
C THR A 159 13.85 -11.35 11.90
N LEU A 160 12.66 -10.91 11.50
CA LEU A 160 11.46 -11.73 11.56
C LEU A 160 11.51 -12.92 10.60
N GLN A 161 12.01 -12.72 9.38
CA GLN A 161 12.22 -13.80 8.41
C GLN A 161 13.27 -14.82 8.91
N GLU A 162 14.36 -14.34 9.51
CA GLU A 162 15.40 -15.20 10.12
C GLU A 162 14.85 -16.06 11.27
N SER A 163 13.82 -15.57 11.99
CA SER A 163 13.19 -16.30 13.09
C SER A 163 12.50 -17.61 12.67
N ALA A 164 12.27 -17.83 11.36
CA ALA A 164 11.74 -19.09 10.84
C ALA A 164 12.65 -20.31 11.16
N ALA A 165 13.93 -20.06 11.43
CA ALA A 165 14.91 -21.08 11.80
C ALA A 165 15.47 -20.88 13.23
N ASP A 166 14.74 -20.17 14.09
CA ASP A 166 15.15 -20.03 15.49
C ASP A 166 15.00 -21.35 16.28
N THR A 167 15.56 -21.37 17.48
CA THR A 167 15.53 -22.55 18.36
C THR A 167 14.12 -23.09 18.58
N SER A 168 13.12 -22.21 18.75
CA SER A 168 11.74 -22.63 18.99
C SER A 168 11.14 -23.37 17.80
N MET A 169 11.43 -22.90 16.57
CA MET A 169 10.96 -23.52 15.34
C MET A 169 11.68 -24.84 15.06
N VAL A 170 13.00 -24.88 15.28
CA VAL A 170 13.81 -26.09 15.08
C VAL A 170 13.42 -27.19 16.07
N ASP A 171 13.26 -26.84 17.35
CA ASP A 171 12.83 -27.79 18.38
C ASP A 171 11.43 -28.33 18.09
N LEU A 172 10.49 -27.46 17.70
CA LEU A 172 9.14 -27.86 17.29
C LEU A 172 9.19 -28.84 16.11
N SER A 173 9.98 -28.54 15.08
CA SER A 173 10.17 -29.41 13.91
C SER A 173 10.70 -30.79 14.31
N ASN A 174 11.69 -30.85 15.21
CA ASN A 174 12.26 -32.10 15.70
C ASN A 174 11.23 -32.93 16.48
N VAL A 175 10.52 -32.29 17.42
CA VAL A 175 9.51 -32.97 18.27
C VAL A 175 8.39 -33.57 17.42
N ILE A 176 7.83 -32.79 16.48
CA ILE A 176 6.76 -33.27 15.60
C ILE A 176 7.26 -34.43 14.72
N SER A 177 8.47 -34.30 14.16
CA SER A 177 9.08 -35.35 13.33
C SER A 177 9.31 -36.66 14.09
N GLU A 178 9.74 -36.58 15.36
CA GLU A 178 9.91 -37.76 16.21
C GLU A 178 8.58 -38.43 16.57
N MET A 179 7.53 -37.65 16.79
CA MET A 179 6.19 -38.16 17.08
C MET A 179 5.60 -38.90 15.88
N MET A 180 5.73 -38.33 14.67
CA MET A 180 5.27 -38.98 13.43
C MET A 180 5.93 -40.34 13.19
N ARG A 181 7.20 -40.52 13.57
CA ARG A 181 7.91 -41.80 13.42
C ARG A 181 7.44 -42.89 14.40
N LYS A 182 6.73 -42.53 15.47
CA LYS A 182 6.38 -43.45 16.57
C LYS A 182 4.98 -44.11 16.44
N GLU A 183 4.30 -43.97 15.29
CA GLU A 183 3.04 -44.68 14.90
C GLU A 183 1.91 -44.75 15.96
N ASN A 184 1.83 -43.83 16.92
CA ASN A 184 0.70 -43.71 17.85
C ASN A 184 -0.07 -42.41 17.54
N ASP A 185 -0.85 -42.44 16.47
CA ASP A 185 -1.49 -41.25 15.89
C ASP A 185 -2.93 -41.05 16.38
N ASP A 186 -3.07 -40.27 17.45
CA ASP A 186 -4.30 -39.59 17.90
C ASP A 186 -4.00 -38.11 18.28
N GLY A 187 -2.85 -37.58 17.83
CA GLY A 187 -2.23 -36.36 18.38
C GLY A 187 -2.27 -35.11 17.50
N GLY A 188 -2.97 -35.14 16.35
CA GLY A 188 -2.99 -34.03 15.38
C GLY A 188 -3.36 -32.68 15.99
N ASP A 189 -4.39 -32.63 16.85
CA ASP A 189 -4.82 -31.40 17.52
C ASP A 189 -3.78 -30.87 18.54
N ASP A 190 -3.00 -31.73 19.21
CA ASP A 190 -1.92 -31.27 20.10
C ASP A 190 -0.75 -30.67 19.31
N ASN A 191 -0.44 -31.22 18.13
CA ASN A 191 0.60 -30.69 17.25
C ASN A 191 0.23 -29.31 16.70
N ASP A 192 -1.00 -29.14 16.22
CA ASP A 192 -1.48 -27.86 15.69
C ASP A 192 -1.45 -26.77 16.76
N ARG A 193 -1.85 -27.10 18.01
CA ARG A 193 -1.76 -26.16 19.15
C ARG A 193 -0.33 -25.78 19.51
N ARG A 194 0.63 -26.70 19.37
CA ARG A 194 2.06 -26.41 19.60
C ARG A 194 2.62 -25.50 18.52
N VAL A 195 2.27 -25.75 17.26
CA VAL A 195 2.63 -24.90 16.12
C VAL A 195 2.09 -23.50 16.34
N GLU A 196 0.81 -23.39 16.68
CA GLU A 196 0.17 -22.09 16.91
C GLU A 196 0.90 -21.30 18.00
N ARG A 197 1.17 -21.92 19.17
CA ARG A 197 1.89 -21.25 20.26
C ARG A 197 3.28 -20.75 19.88
N ALA A 198 3.99 -21.47 19.00
CA ALA A 198 5.31 -21.05 18.52
C ALA A 198 5.23 -19.91 17.50
N LEU A 199 4.13 -19.83 16.75
CA LEU A 199 3.88 -18.80 15.74
C LEU A 199 3.30 -17.51 16.32
N GLU A 200 2.50 -17.56 17.39
CA GLU A 200 1.89 -16.37 18.02
C GLU A 200 2.86 -15.19 18.24
N PRO A 201 4.02 -15.35 18.93
CA PRO A 201 4.94 -14.22 19.12
C PRO A 201 5.54 -13.69 17.81
N LYS A 202 5.60 -14.52 16.76
CA LYS A 202 6.03 -14.10 15.43
C LYS A 202 4.91 -13.31 14.74
N LYS A 203 3.66 -13.78 14.81
CA LYS A 203 2.50 -13.05 14.27
C LYS A 203 2.35 -11.66 14.88
N ASP A 204 2.54 -11.53 16.20
CA ASP A 204 2.58 -10.23 16.89
C ASP A 204 3.65 -9.29 16.29
N GLU A 205 4.81 -9.84 15.94
CA GLU A 205 5.89 -9.06 15.33
C GLU A 205 5.62 -8.73 13.86
N TRP A 206 5.02 -9.65 13.09
CA TRP A 206 4.50 -9.40 11.74
C TRP A 206 3.50 -8.24 11.76
N GLU A 207 2.58 -8.22 12.73
CA GLU A 207 1.56 -7.16 12.86
C GLU A 207 2.22 -5.80 13.13
N LYS A 208 3.23 -5.75 14.01
CA LYS A 208 3.99 -4.51 14.28
C LYS A 208 4.74 -4.01 13.06
N VAL A 209 5.40 -4.90 12.31
CA VAL A 209 6.12 -4.54 11.08
C VAL A 209 5.15 -4.02 10.03
N LEU A 210 3.99 -4.68 9.87
CA LEU A 210 2.92 -4.25 8.98
C LEU A 210 2.41 -2.85 9.34
N ASN A 211 2.04 -2.63 10.61
CA ASN A 211 1.53 -1.35 11.09
C ASN A 211 2.56 -0.22 10.93
N MET A 212 3.86 -0.49 11.12
CA MET A 212 4.91 0.49 10.84
C MET A 212 5.01 0.83 9.36
N ALA A 213 4.92 -0.16 8.48
CA ALA A 213 4.97 0.04 7.04
C ALA A 213 3.75 0.83 6.54
N ASP A 214 2.54 0.46 6.98
CA ASP A 214 1.29 1.15 6.63
C ASP A 214 1.26 2.59 7.18
N SER A 215 1.76 2.82 8.40
CA SER A 215 1.92 4.18 8.93
C SER A 215 2.86 5.02 8.07
N LEU A 216 4.02 4.46 7.68
CA LEU A 216 4.99 5.17 6.84
C LEU A 216 4.43 5.50 5.45
N ARG A 217 3.60 4.63 4.87
CA ARG A 217 2.87 4.89 3.61
C ARG A 217 1.98 6.11 3.75
N MET A 218 1.14 6.14 4.79
CA MET A 218 0.23 7.26 5.03
C MET A 218 0.96 8.56 5.35
N GLU A 219 1.98 8.51 6.20
CA GLU A 219 2.81 9.67 6.52
C GLU A 219 3.48 10.24 5.26
N THR A 220 4.01 9.37 4.40
CA THR A 220 4.69 9.80 3.17
C THR A 220 3.69 10.40 2.19
N LEU A 221 2.53 9.78 1.97
CA LEU A 221 1.47 10.30 1.09
C LEU A 221 1.00 11.69 1.54
N LYS A 222 0.65 11.85 2.83
CA LYS A 222 0.22 13.13 3.40
C LYS A 222 1.33 14.18 3.32
N SER A 223 2.57 13.80 3.63
CA SER A 223 3.71 14.73 3.56
C SER A 223 3.97 15.22 2.13
N VAL A 224 3.76 14.38 1.10
CA VAL A 224 3.83 14.82 -0.30
C VAL A 224 2.74 15.85 -0.57
N ILE A 225 1.49 15.55 -0.22
CA ILE A 225 0.34 16.44 -0.42
C ILE A 225 0.56 17.80 0.28
N GLU A 226 1.08 17.81 1.51
CA GLU A 226 1.40 19.03 2.27
C GLU A 226 2.55 19.87 1.70
N ILE A 227 3.35 19.33 0.80
CA ILE A 227 4.39 20.07 0.08
C ILE A 227 3.82 20.76 -1.16
N LEU A 228 2.82 20.15 -1.79
CA LEU A 228 2.23 20.59 -3.05
C LEU A 228 1.20 21.71 -2.84
N THR A 229 0.92 22.47 -3.89
CA THR A 229 -0.30 23.31 -3.92
C THR A 229 -1.52 22.39 -4.07
N PRO A 230 -2.76 22.86 -3.74
CA PRO A 230 -3.94 22.01 -3.83
C PRO A 230 -4.15 21.40 -5.22
N ILE A 231 -4.01 22.20 -6.28
CA ILE A 231 -4.12 21.69 -7.66
C ILE A 231 -3.01 20.68 -8.02
N GLN A 232 -1.78 20.88 -7.55
CA GLN A 232 -0.70 19.89 -7.72
C GLN A 232 -0.98 18.59 -6.96
N ALA A 233 -1.51 18.68 -5.73
CA ALA A 233 -1.91 17.52 -4.95
C ALA A 233 -3.01 16.72 -5.65
N VAL A 234 -3.98 17.39 -6.28
CA VAL A 234 -5.01 16.73 -7.11
C VAL A 234 -4.37 15.97 -8.27
N TYR A 235 -3.48 16.60 -9.05
CA TYR A 235 -2.77 15.88 -10.14
C TYR A 235 -1.92 14.71 -9.64
N PHE A 236 -1.30 14.84 -8.48
CA PHE A 236 -0.55 13.76 -7.85
C PHE A 236 -1.46 12.59 -7.44
N LEU A 237 -2.61 12.88 -6.83
CA LEU A 237 -3.60 11.87 -6.44
C LEU A 237 -4.22 11.16 -7.66
N ILE A 238 -4.50 11.89 -8.74
CA ILE A 238 -4.91 11.32 -10.03
C ILE A 238 -3.86 10.32 -10.51
N ALA A 239 -2.59 10.74 -10.58
CA ALA A 239 -1.51 9.88 -11.04
C ALA A 239 -1.33 8.61 -10.16
N ALA A 240 -1.53 8.74 -8.85
CA ALA A 240 -1.44 7.62 -7.91
C ALA A 240 -2.59 6.62 -8.10
N ALA A 241 -3.83 7.12 -8.21
CA ALA A 241 -5.01 6.29 -8.45
C ALA A 241 -4.94 5.59 -9.82
N GLU A 242 -4.57 6.33 -10.88
CA GLU A 242 -4.35 5.75 -12.21
C GLU A 242 -3.33 4.63 -12.19
N LEU A 243 -2.16 4.83 -11.57
CA LEU A 243 -1.13 3.81 -11.53
C LEU A 243 -1.60 2.55 -10.79
N HIS A 244 -2.30 2.71 -9.67
CA HIS A 244 -2.82 1.58 -8.91
C HIS A 244 -3.86 0.79 -9.72
N LEU A 245 -4.88 1.46 -10.24
CA LEU A 245 -5.95 0.81 -11.02
C LEU A 245 -5.39 0.12 -12.27
N ARG A 246 -4.43 0.75 -12.97
CA ARG A 246 -3.82 0.13 -14.15
C ARG A 246 -2.94 -1.05 -13.82
N LEU A 247 -2.18 -1.01 -12.73
CA LEU A 247 -1.38 -2.15 -12.30
C LEU A 247 -2.27 -3.37 -11.98
N HIS A 248 -3.40 -3.12 -11.30
CA HIS A 248 -4.42 -4.12 -11.01
C HIS A 248 -5.00 -4.73 -12.30
N ASP A 249 -5.52 -3.89 -13.21
CA ASP A 249 -6.09 -4.33 -14.49
C ASP A 249 -5.10 -5.14 -15.34
N TRP A 250 -3.85 -4.67 -15.45
CA TRP A 250 -2.82 -5.35 -16.22
C TRP A 250 -2.45 -6.69 -15.59
N GLY A 251 -2.39 -6.75 -14.26
CA GLY A 251 -2.11 -7.96 -13.51
C GLY A 251 -3.19 -9.02 -13.71
N LEU A 252 -4.47 -8.66 -13.54
CA LEU A 252 -5.59 -9.58 -13.77
C LEU A 252 -5.61 -10.14 -15.21
N LYS A 253 -5.35 -9.28 -16.21
CA LYS A 253 -5.25 -9.70 -17.62
C LYS A 253 -4.11 -10.70 -17.81
N LYS A 254 -2.95 -10.43 -17.23
CA LYS A 254 -1.77 -11.29 -17.32
C LYS A 254 -2.01 -12.65 -16.66
N ASP A 255 -2.65 -12.69 -15.50
CA ASP A 255 -2.95 -13.95 -14.81
C ASP A 255 -3.95 -14.81 -15.60
N ALA A 256 -4.93 -14.18 -16.25
CA ALA A 256 -5.87 -14.87 -17.13
C ALA A 256 -5.21 -15.52 -18.36
N GLU A 257 -4.06 -15.00 -18.83
CA GLU A 257 -3.29 -15.61 -19.93
C GLU A 257 -2.60 -16.91 -19.52
N TYR A 258 -2.23 -17.08 -18.24
CA TYR A 258 -1.55 -18.28 -17.73
C TYR A 258 -2.50 -19.43 -17.38
N ILE A 259 -3.82 -19.17 -17.37
CA ILE A 259 -4.85 -20.16 -17.06
C ILE A 259 -5.38 -20.84 -18.34
N ASN A 260 -5.06 -20.29 -19.52
CA ASN A 260 -5.41 -20.84 -20.84
C ASN A 260 -4.24 -21.59 -21.50
#